data_AF-A0A0G1NBC0-F1
#
_entry.id   AF-A0A0G1NBC0-F1
#
_cell.length_a   1.000
_cell.length_b   1.000
_cell.length_c   1.000
_cell.angle_alpha   90.00
_cell.angle_beta   90.00
_cell.angle_gamma   90.00
#
_symmetry.space_group_name_H-M   'P 1'
#
loop_
_entity.id
_entity.type
_entity.pdbx_description
1 polymer ?
#
loop_
_entity_poly.entity_id
_entity_poly.type
_entity_poly.pdbx_seq_one_letter_code
_entity_poly.pdbx_strand_id
1 'polypeptide(L)'
;MKHEPNATAKALAVTTAVIYVVCAAAVVLLPDLTMSVAQSWFHGLDLSRISVFNVTWGSFIQGLITATAGTWLVGYLFASTYNYFLKK
;
A
#
# COMPACT_ATOMS: atom_id res chain seq x y z
N MET A 1 -8.48 23.42 -0.24
CA MET A 1 -9.57 23.17 -1.21
C MET A 1 -10.32 21.91 -0.77
N LYS A 2 -11.62 21.80 -1.03
CA LYS A 2 -12.37 20.55 -0.75
C LYS A 2 -11.84 19.41 -1.61
N HIS A 3 -11.80 18.20 -1.06
CA HIS A 3 -11.52 17.00 -1.84
C HIS A 3 -12.80 16.53 -2.55
N GLU A 4 -12.69 16.04 -3.77
CA GLU A 4 -13.74 15.21 -4.38
C GLU A 4 -13.47 13.76 -3.91
N PRO A 5 -14.36 13.13 -3.12
CA PRO A 5 -14.06 11.85 -2.48
C PRO A 5 -13.74 10.71 -3.44
N ASN A 6 -14.48 10.60 -4.54
CA ASN A 6 -14.28 9.53 -5.51
C ASN A 6 -12.99 9.74 -6.30
N ALA A 7 -12.68 10.98 -6.68
CA ALA A 7 -11.41 11.28 -7.34
C ALA A 7 -10.21 10.99 -6.44
N THR A 8 -10.29 11.38 -5.15
CA THR A 8 -9.23 11.13 -4.16
C THR A 8 -9.03 9.64 -3.92
N ALA A 9 -10.12 8.89 -3.75
CA ALA A 9 -10.08 7.44 -3.56
C ALA A 9 -9.46 6.71 -4.76
N LYS A 10 -9.87 7.05 -5.99
CA LYS A 10 -9.31 6.46 -7.22
C LYS A 10 -7.84 6.79 -7.39
N ALA A 11 -7.43 8.03 -7.12
CA ALA A 11 -6.03 8.44 -7.20
C ALA A 11 -5.15 7.64 -6.23
N LEU A 12 -5.60 7.50 -4.96
CA LEU A 12 -4.90 6.69 -3.95
C LEU A 12 -4.82 5.21 -4.34
N ALA A 13 -5.92 4.65 -4.85
CA ALA A 13 -5.99 3.26 -5.28
C ALA A 13 -5.00 2.98 -6.43
N VAL A 14 -5.02 3.78 -7.49
CA VAL A 14 -4.13 3.61 -8.66
C VAL A 14 -2.67 3.81 -8.27
N THR A 15 -2.37 4.84 -7.47
CA THR A 15 -1.01 5.09 -6.97
C THR A 15 -0.50 3.89 -6.17
N THR A 16 -1.35 3.34 -5.29
CA THR A 16 -1.01 2.15 -4.49
C THR A 16 -0.81 0.92 -5.37
N ALA A 17 -1.65 0.71 -6.39
CA ALA A 17 -1.49 -0.41 -7.31
C ALA A 17 -0.14 -0.36 -8.04
N VAL A 18 0.26 0.81 -8.53
CA VAL A 18 1.57 0.99 -9.19
C VAL A 18 2.72 0.73 -8.22
N ILE A 19 2.67 1.32 -7.03
CA ILE A 19 3.70 1.10 -6.00
C ILE A 19 3.76 -0.36 -5.59
N TYR A 20 2.63 -1.04 -5.46
CA TYR A 20 2.56 -2.46 -5.11
C TYR A 20 3.27 -3.33 -6.15
N VAL A 21 3.04 -3.10 -7.44
CA VAL A 21 3.71 -3.84 -8.52
C VAL A 21 5.22 -3.59 -8.49
N VAL A 22 5.65 -2.34 -8.31
CA VAL A 22 7.08 -2.00 -8.16
C VAL A 22 7.68 -2.69 -6.94
N CYS A 23 6.97 -2.72 -5.82
CA CYS A 23 7.40 -3.36 -4.59
C CYS A 23 7.54 -4.88 -4.77
N ALA A 24 6.56 -5.54 -5.40
CA ALA A 24 6.62 -6.96 -5.71
C ALA A 24 7.80 -7.30 -6.64
N ALA A 25 8.05 -6.48 -7.66
CA ALA A 25 9.22 -6.63 -8.53
C ALA A 25 10.54 -6.46 -7.75
N ALA A 26 10.61 -5.47 -6.85
CA ALA A 26 11.79 -5.24 -6.02
C ALA A 26 12.08 -6.43 -5.08
N VAL A 27 11.06 -7.05 -4.47
CA VAL A 27 11.24 -8.26 -3.64
C VAL A 27 11.87 -9.40 -4.43
N VAL A 28 11.47 -9.59 -5.69
CA VAL A 28 11.98 -10.68 -6.54
C VAL A 28 13.39 -10.39 -7.06
N LEU A 29 13.68 -9.13 -7.42
CA LEU A 29 14.94 -8.74 -8.06
C LEU A 29 16.04 -8.35 -7.07
N LEU A 30 15.68 -7.75 -5.92
CA LEU A 30 16.58 -7.13 -4.94
C LEU A 30 16.14 -7.44 -3.48
N PRO A 31 16.01 -8.73 -3.11
CA PRO A 31 15.40 -9.13 -1.84
C PRO A 31 16.07 -8.51 -0.60
N ASP A 32 17.40 -8.52 -0.52
CA ASP A 32 18.13 -7.99 0.66
C ASP A 32 17.90 -6.49 0.86
N LEU A 33 17.91 -5.72 -0.23
CA LEU A 33 17.63 -4.28 -0.19
C LEU A 33 16.18 -4.04 0.23
N THR A 34 15.24 -4.78 -0.35
CA THR A 34 13.81 -4.65 0.01
C THR A 34 13.58 -5.00 1.48
N MET A 35 14.23 -6.03 2.02
CA MET A 35 14.13 -6.39 3.44
C MET A 35 14.75 -5.33 4.35
N SER A 36 15.92 -4.78 3.98
CA SER A 36 16.53 -3.69 4.75
C SER A 36 15.62 -2.46 4.82
N VAL A 37 15.01 -2.08 3.70
CA VAL A 37 14.05 -0.97 3.65
C VAL A 37 12.81 -1.29 4.50
N ALA A 38 12.21 -2.47 4.34
CA ALA A 38 11.04 -2.87 5.12
C ALA A 38 11.34 -2.86 6.63
N GLN A 39 12.50 -3.38 7.04
CA GLN A 39 12.95 -3.42 8.43
C GLN A 39 13.07 -2.01 9.04
N SER A 40 13.39 -0.98 8.24
CA SER A 40 13.47 0.41 8.71
C SER A 40 12.11 1.03 9.04
N TRP A 41 11.01 0.48 8.52
CA TRP A 41 9.66 1.00 8.75
C TRP A 41 8.94 0.27 9.89
N PHE A 42 9.17 -1.03 10.03
CA PHE A 42 8.55 -1.83 11.09
C PHE A 42 9.36 -1.79 12.38
N HIS A 43 8.72 -1.37 13.47
CA HIS A 43 9.28 -1.44 14.81
C HIS A 43 8.76 -2.71 15.51
N GLY A 44 9.64 -3.45 16.20
CA GLY A 44 9.26 -4.62 17.01
C GLY A 44 9.13 -5.95 16.25
N LEU A 45 9.47 -5.99 14.95
CA LEU A 45 9.60 -7.22 14.17
C LEU A 45 11.04 -7.34 13.66
N ASP A 46 11.63 -8.53 13.77
CA ASP A 46 12.92 -8.86 13.17
C ASP A 46 12.68 -9.65 11.87
N LEU A 47 12.65 -8.93 10.74
CA LEU A 47 12.41 -9.49 9.42
C LEU A 47 13.56 -10.37 8.94
N SER A 48 14.76 -10.24 9.52
CA SER A 48 15.90 -11.11 9.19
C SER A 48 15.67 -12.57 9.58
N ARG A 49 14.71 -12.82 10.47
CA ARG A 49 14.31 -14.16 10.92
C ARG A 49 13.27 -14.81 10.02
N ILE A 50 12.73 -14.10 9.04
CA ILE A 50 11.71 -14.62 8.12
C ILE A 50 12.41 -15.15 6.87
N SER A 51 12.50 -16.47 6.74
CA SER A 51 13.29 -17.14 5.69
C SER A 51 12.49 -17.53 4.43
N VAL A 52 11.19 -17.25 4.37
CA VAL A 52 10.33 -17.69 3.25
C VAL A 52 9.60 -16.50 2.65
N PHE A 53 10.19 -15.92 1.60
CA PHE A 53 9.48 -15.07 0.65
C PHE A 53 9.20 -15.89 -0.61
N ASN A 54 7.98 -16.41 -0.71
CA ASN A 54 7.51 -17.06 -1.92
C ASN A 54 6.37 -16.21 -2.51
N VAL A 55 6.72 -15.29 -3.41
CA VAL A 55 5.74 -14.51 -4.16
C VAL A 55 5.09 -15.43 -5.18
N THR A 56 3.94 -15.99 -4.83
CA THR A 56 3.11 -16.75 -5.75
C THR A 56 2.14 -15.83 -6.48
N TRP A 57 1.71 -16.21 -7.69
CA TRP A 57 0.69 -15.47 -8.44
C TRP A 57 -0.59 -15.24 -7.61
N GLY A 58 -1.02 -16.23 -6.83
CA GLY A 58 -2.18 -16.11 -5.95
C GLY A 58 -1.97 -15.03 -4.87
N SER A 59 -0.84 -15.08 -4.17
CA SER A 59 -0.50 -14.08 -3.14
C SER A 59 -0.34 -12.67 -3.71
N PHE A 60 0.22 -12.55 -4.92
CA PHE A 60 0.39 -11.28 -5.62
C PHE A 60 -0.96 -10.66 -6.02
N ILE A 61 -1.84 -11.43 -6.66
CA ILE A 61 -3.17 -10.94 -7.08
C ILE A 61 -4.00 -10.57 -5.84
N GLN A 62 -3.99 -11.42 -4.82
CA GLN A 62 -4.70 -11.14 -3.57
C GLN A 62 -4.19 -9.84 -2.93
N GLY A 63 -2.87 -9.68 -2.80
CA GLY A 63 -2.28 -8.48 -2.21
C GLY A 63 -2.55 -7.22 -3.02
N LEU A 64 -2.49 -7.30 -4.36
CA LEU A 64 -2.82 -6.17 -5.23
C LEU A 64 -4.27 -5.72 -5.05
N ILE A 65 -5.22 -6.66 -5.03
CA ILE A 65 -6.64 -6.38 -4.84
C ILE A 65 -6.87 -5.76 -3.46
N THR A 66 -6.37 -6.39 -2.39
CA THR A 66 -6.62 -5.92 -1.02
C THR A 66 -5.94 -4.59 -0.73
N ALA A 67 -4.70 -4.36 -1.20
CA ALA A 67 -4.01 -3.08 -1.05
C ALA A 67 -4.73 -1.95 -1.81
N THR A 68 -5.14 -2.20 -3.05
CA THR A 68 -5.82 -1.21 -3.90
C THR A 68 -7.20 -0.87 -3.36
N ALA A 69 -8.01 -1.88 -3.01
CA ALA A 69 -9.34 -1.66 -2.44
C ALA A 69 -9.27 -1.01 -1.05
N GLY A 70 -8.31 -1.42 -0.22
CA GLY A 70 -8.08 -0.84 1.10
C GLY A 70 -7.70 0.63 1.02
N THR A 71 -6.77 1.00 0.13
CA THR A 71 -6.36 2.40 -0.05
C THR A 71 -7.39 3.25 -0.75
N TRP A 72 -8.21 2.68 -1.64
CA TRP A 72 -9.43 3.35 -2.13
C TRP A 72 -10.34 3.74 -0.98
N LEU A 73 -10.64 2.80 -0.09
CA LEU A 73 -11.52 3.03 1.07
C LEU A 73 -10.92 4.10 2.00
N VAL A 74 -9.62 4.00 2.32
CA VAL A 74 -8.91 5.01 3.11
C VAL A 74 -9.00 6.38 2.45
N GLY A 75 -8.78 6.48 1.13
CA GLY A 75 -8.86 7.74 0.40
C GLY A 75 -10.26 8.36 0.39
N TYR A 76 -11.28 7.54 0.24
CA TYR A 76 -12.68 7.99 0.33
C TYR A 76 -13.01 8.53 1.72
N LEU A 77 -12.63 7.78 2.76
CA LEU A 77 -12.84 8.15 4.15
C LEU A 77 -12.08 9.44 4.49
N PHE A 78 -10.80 9.52 4.13
CA PHE A 78 -9.96 10.71 4.33
C PHE A 78 -10.58 11.95 3.67
N ALA A 79 -10.99 11.87 2.40
CA ALA A 79 -11.60 13.00 1.71
C ALA A 79 -12.92 13.44 2.39
N SER A 80 -13.72 12.48 2.82
CA SER A 80 -14.99 12.72 3.50
C SER A 80 -14.79 13.38 4.88
N THR A 81 -13.86 12.86 5.69
CA THR A 81 -13.55 13.42 7.01
C THR A 81 -12.88 14.79 6.89
N TYR A 82 -11.95 14.98 5.96
CA TYR A 82 -11.35 16.29 5.67
C TYR A 82 -12.42 17.33 5.32
N ASN A 83 -13.34 16.99 4.41
CA ASN A 83 -14.42 17.88 4.00
C ASN A 83 -15.40 18.18 5.13
N TYR A 84 -15.63 17.24 6.04
CA TYR A 84 -16.44 17.45 7.23
C TYR A 84 -15.80 18.50 8.16
N PHE A 85 -14.50 18.36 8.44
CA PHE A 85 -13.78 19.30 9.31
C PHE A 85 -13.54 20.66 8.63
N LEU A 86 -13.36 20.73 7.32
CA LEU A 86 -13.21 21.99 6.58
C LEU A 86 -14.48 22.85 6.59
N LYS A 87 -15.66 22.24 6.75
CA LYS A 87 -16.95 22.96 6.80
C LYS A 87 -17.31 23.42 8.22
N LYS A 88 -16.54 23.02 9.24
CA LYS A 88 -16.53 23.66 10.56
C LYS A 88 -15.53 24.80 10.56
#